data_AF-A0A975D9U6-F1
#
_entry.id   AF-A0A975D9U6-F1
#
_cell.length_a   1.000
_cell.length_b   1.000
_cell.length_c   1.000
_cell.angle_alpha   90.00
_cell.angle_beta   90.00
_cell.angle_gamma   90.00
#
_symmetry.space_group_name_H-M   'P 1'
#
loop_
_entity.id
_entity.type
_entity.pdbx_description
1 polymer ?
#
loop_
_entity_poly.entity_id
_entity_poly.type
_entity_poly.pdbx_seq_one_letter_code
_entity_poly.pdbx_strand_id
1 'polypeptide(L)'
;MRARKDYGHFQSQRGFTLVEMVVGITALSVALLLLTGVLVPQAERSTDPWFQVRSAELAQSLMNEINARSFDENSSRTGGQTRCNESSGPACTNIPTTCPTNTSASKSWVEENSRDLYDDVDDFHCFEASGDTITNIEDQALINVYKEFSVSVRVVYAGSDLGLSNQLAKRITVSVTPPRGSIVNYTTYRTNY
;
A
#
# COMPACT_ATOMS: atom_id res chain seq x y z
N MET A 1 -2.22 74.52 51.33
CA MET A 1 -2.42 73.15 50.80
C MET A 1 -3.83 73.03 50.26
N ARG A 2 -4.01 72.85 48.94
CA ARG A 2 -5.32 72.75 48.28
C ARG A 2 -5.46 71.30 47.79
N ALA A 3 -6.30 70.51 48.45
CA ALA A 3 -6.57 69.14 48.06
C ALA A 3 -7.37 69.13 46.74
N ARG A 4 -6.81 68.48 45.70
CA ARG A 4 -7.55 68.19 44.47
C ARG A 4 -8.49 67.02 44.75
N LYS A 5 -9.77 67.18 44.38
CA LYS A 5 -10.81 66.16 44.50
C LYS A 5 -10.89 65.46 43.16
N ASP A 6 -10.40 64.22 43.11
CA ASP A 6 -10.48 63.38 41.92
C ASP A 6 -11.90 62.83 41.78
N TYR A 7 -12.59 63.24 40.72
CA TYR A 7 -13.92 62.74 40.39
C TYR A 7 -13.76 61.47 39.54
N GLY A 8 -13.98 60.30 40.15
CA GLY A 8 -14.07 59.04 39.45
C GLY A 8 -15.23 59.06 38.46
N HIS A 9 -14.91 58.94 37.17
CA HIS A 9 -15.89 58.79 36.10
C HIS A 9 -16.60 57.43 36.26
N PHE A 10 -17.83 57.43 36.76
CA PHE A 10 -18.68 56.23 36.71
C PHE A 10 -19.10 56.01 35.26
N GLN A 11 -18.45 55.06 34.58
CA GLN A 11 -18.92 54.60 33.28
C GLN A 11 -20.22 53.81 33.47
N SER A 12 -21.28 54.26 32.79
CA SER A 12 -22.56 53.56 32.75
C SER A 12 -22.40 52.26 31.98
N GLN A 13 -22.48 51.13 32.69
CA GLN A 13 -22.53 49.81 32.07
C GLN A 13 -23.88 49.66 31.35
N ARG A 14 -23.86 49.69 30.03
CA ARG A 14 -25.03 49.36 29.21
C ARG A 14 -25.13 47.83 29.13
N GLY A 15 -26.22 47.28 29.66
CA GLY A 15 -26.53 45.85 29.56
C GLY A 15 -27.06 45.48 28.17
N PHE A 16 -27.02 44.19 27.86
CA PHE A 16 -27.58 43.62 26.63
C PHE A 16 -29.10 43.43 26.77
N THR A 17 -29.81 43.57 25.66
CA THR A 17 -31.26 43.29 25.64
C THR A 17 -31.51 41.79 25.53
N LEU A 18 -32.69 41.32 25.96
CA LEU A 18 -33.09 39.91 25.83
C LEU A 18 -33.06 39.45 24.36
N VAL A 19 -33.51 40.31 23.44
CA VAL A 19 -33.51 40.02 21.99
C VAL A 19 -32.11 39.85 21.44
N GLU A 20 -31.16 40.66 21.90
CA GLU A 20 -29.75 40.60 21.47
C GLU A 20 -29.08 39.30 21.92
N MET A 21 -29.41 38.81 23.11
CA MET A 21 -28.95 37.48 23.56
C MET A 21 -29.55 36.36 22.72
N VAL A 22 -30.83 36.44 22.35
CA VAL A 22 -31.49 35.44 21.49
C VAL A 22 -30.87 35.41 20.09
N VAL A 23 -30.61 36.58 19.50
CA VAL A 23 -29.94 36.67 18.19
C VAL A 23 -28.47 36.19 18.29
N GLY A 24 -27.78 36.49 19.39
CA GLY A 24 -26.42 36.03 19.64
C GLY A 24 -26.30 34.50 19.71
N ILE A 25 -27.14 33.85 20.52
CA ILE A 25 -27.10 32.38 20.65
C ILE A 25 -27.53 31.67 19.36
N THR A 26 -28.45 32.25 18.59
CA THR A 26 -28.90 31.67 17.31
C THR A 26 -27.85 31.85 16.21
N ALA A 27 -27.17 32.99 16.15
CA ALA A 27 -26.04 33.17 15.23
C ALA A 27 -24.86 32.25 15.57
N LEU A 28 -24.53 32.11 16.86
CA LEU A 28 -23.45 31.25 17.31
C LEU A 28 -23.75 29.76 17.08
N SER A 29 -25.00 29.32 17.25
CA SER A 29 -25.39 27.93 17.00
C SER A 29 -25.31 27.55 15.52
N VAL A 30 -25.76 28.44 14.61
CA VAL A 30 -25.63 28.23 13.17
C VAL A 30 -24.15 28.19 12.76
N ALA A 31 -23.32 29.09 13.30
CA ALA A 31 -21.88 29.08 13.03
C ALA A 31 -21.20 27.78 13.47
N LEU A 32 -21.52 27.26 14.66
CA LEU A 32 -20.97 26.01 15.16
C LEU A 32 -21.38 24.80 14.31
N LEU A 33 -22.63 24.76 13.84
CA LEU A 33 -23.15 23.69 12.97
C LEU A 33 -22.40 23.65 11.62
N LEU A 34 -22.16 24.82 11.02
CA LEU A 34 -21.39 24.91 9.77
C LEU A 34 -19.94 24.47 9.98
N LEU A 35 -19.31 24.92 11.08
CA LEU A 35 -17.93 24.54 11.41
C LEU A 35 -17.78 23.04 11.66
N THR A 36 -18.65 22.44 12.47
CA THR A 36 -18.62 21.00 12.75
C THR A 36 -18.91 20.18 11.48
N GLY A 37 -19.86 20.62 10.65
CA GLY A 37 -20.16 19.98 9.37
C GLY A 37 -18.98 19.96 8.37
N VAL A 38 -18.05 20.92 8.46
CA VAL A 38 -16.85 20.99 7.61
C VAL A 38 -15.65 20.28 8.25
N LEU A 39 -15.44 20.42 9.57
CA LEU A 39 -14.25 19.90 10.25
C LEU A 39 -14.29 18.38 10.47
N VAL A 40 -15.44 17.81 10.79
CA VAL A 40 -15.58 16.36 11.04
C VAL A 40 -15.23 15.52 9.80
N PRO A 41 -15.77 15.78 8.59
CA PRO A 41 -15.42 14.98 7.41
C PRO A 41 -13.98 15.19 6.91
N GLN A 42 -13.33 16.32 7.24
CA GLN A 42 -11.90 16.53 6.97
C GLN A 42 -11.01 15.61 7.82
N ALA A 43 -11.40 15.36 9.07
CA ALA A 43 -10.65 14.48 9.96
C ALA A 43 -10.63 13.03 9.44
N GLU A 44 -11.73 12.51 8.88
CA GLU A 44 -11.77 11.15 8.35
C GLU A 44 -10.91 10.98 7.08
N ARG A 45 -11.00 11.92 6.13
CA ARG A 45 -10.21 11.91 4.88
C ARG A 45 -8.70 12.06 5.12
N SER A 46 -8.28 12.49 6.31
CA SER A 46 -6.86 12.66 6.66
C SER A 46 -6.12 11.35 6.88
N THR A 47 -6.83 10.22 7.08
CA THR A 47 -6.21 8.90 7.32
C THR A 47 -5.92 8.12 6.03
N ASP A 48 -6.63 8.40 4.94
CA ASP A 48 -6.44 7.74 3.64
C ASP A 48 -5.01 7.94 3.05
N PRO A 49 -4.40 9.13 3.10
CA PRO A 49 -3.03 9.33 2.61
C PRO A 49 -2.00 8.47 3.34
N TRP A 50 -2.20 8.20 4.63
CA TRP A 50 -1.27 7.35 5.39
C TRP A 50 -1.30 5.90 4.89
N PHE A 51 -2.50 5.35 4.65
CA PHE A 51 -2.64 4.00 4.09
C PHE A 51 -2.04 3.91 2.69
N GLN A 52 -2.17 4.95 1.86
CA GLN A 52 -1.58 4.97 0.52
C GLN A 52 -0.04 4.90 0.58
N VAL A 53 0.60 5.68 1.45
CA VAL A 53 2.06 5.66 1.63
C VAL A 53 2.51 4.26 2.09
N ARG A 54 1.84 3.68 3.08
CA ARG A 54 2.15 2.33 3.56
C ARG A 54 1.94 1.25 2.51
N SER A 55 0.87 1.35 1.71
CA SER A 55 0.64 0.44 0.58
C SER A 55 1.78 0.53 -0.44
N ALA A 56 2.27 1.74 -0.74
CA ALA A 56 3.37 1.95 -1.66
C ALA A 56 4.71 1.41 -1.09
N GLU A 57 4.99 1.64 0.20
CA GLU A 57 6.16 1.09 0.89
C GLU A 57 6.18 -0.44 0.84
N LEU A 58 5.06 -1.08 1.17
CA LEU A 58 4.92 -2.54 1.12
C LEU A 58 5.11 -3.08 -0.29
N ALA A 59 4.43 -2.47 -1.27
CA ALA A 59 4.53 -2.90 -2.67
C ALA A 59 5.95 -2.74 -3.20
N GLN A 60 6.61 -1.61 -2.93
CA GLN A 60 7.97 -1.34 -3.39
C GLN A 60 8.97 -2.31 -2.75
N SER A 61 8.83 -2.60 -1.46
CA SER A 61 9.67 -3.58 -0.77
C SER A 61 9.56 -4.95 -1.45
N LEU A 62 8.34 -5.44 -1.68
CA LEU A 62 8.11 -6.74 -2.29
C LEU A 62 8.56 -6.77 -3.76
N MET A 63 8.35 -5.70 -4.52
CA MET A 63 8.87 -5.58 -5.89
C MET A 63 10.38 -5.61 -5.95
N ASN A 64 11.06 -4.94 -5.03
CA ASN A 64 12.53 -4.93 -4.98
C ASN A 64 13.07 -6.33 -4.67
N GLU A 65 12.41 -7.05 -3.76
CA GLU A 65 12.74 -8.43 -3.44
C GLU A 65 12.59 -9.35 -4.66
N ILE A 66 11.41 -9.34 -5.31
CA ILE A 66 11.12 -10.18 -6.47
C ILE A 66 12.07 -9.86 -7.63
N ASN A 67 12.30 -8.57 -7.94
CA ASN A 67 13.18 -8.18 -9.03
C ASN A 67 14.66 -8.51 -8.76
N ALA A 68 15.06 -8.69 -7.50
CA ALA A 68 16.41 -9.11 -7.12
C ALA A 68 16.65 -10.62 -7.31
N ARG A 69 15.60 -11.41 -7.59
CA ARG A 69 15.69 -12.85 -7.86
C ARG A 69 16.04 -13.15 -9.32
N SER A 70 16.43 -14.39 -9.58
CA SER A 70 16.65 -14.90 -10.94
C SER A 70 15.34 -14.84 -11.73
N PHE A 71 15.43 -14.86 -13.06
CA PHE A 71 14.23 -14.81 -13.89
C PHE A 71 13.37 -16.08 -13.76
N ASP A 72 14.00 -17.22 -13.52
CA ASP A 72 13.44 -18.58 -13.54
C ASP A 72 14.43 -19.52 -12.85
N GLU A 73 13.96 -20.66 -12.33
CA GLU A 73 14.77 -21.75 -11.77
C GLU A 73 15.88 -22.19 -12.74
N ASN A 74 15.58 -22.16 -14.05
CA ASN A 74 16.52 -22.53 -15.09
C ASN A 74 17.43 -21.37 -15.54
N SER A 75 17.45 -20.25 -14.81
CA SER A 75 18.29 -19.08 -15.10
C SER A 75 19.49 -19.00 -14.15
N SER A 76 20.68 -18.79 -14.70
CA SER A 76 21.90 -18.68 -13.89
C SER A 76 21.92 -17.43 -13.02
N ARG A 77 22.21 -17.63 -11.72
CA ARG A 77 22.30 -16.56 -10.70
C ARG A 77 23.61 -15.76 -10.79
N THR A 78 24.68 -16.40 -11.27
CA THR A 78 26.04 -15.84 -11.34
C THR A 78 26.44 -15.39 -12.75
N GLY A 79 25.55 -15.55 -13.73
CA GLY A 79 25.80 -15.27 -15.14
C GLY A 79 26.65 -16.35 -15.81
N GLY A 80 26.55 -16.45 -17.14
CA GLY A 80 27.41 -17.32 -17.96
C GLY A 80 26.81 -18.65 -18.41
N GLN A 81 25.64 -19.08 -17.92
CA GLN A 81 24.86 -20.13 -18.58
C GLN A 81 23.85 -19.51 -19.55
N THR A 82 23.48 -20.28 -20.58
CA THR A 82 22.37 -19.95 -21.49
C THR A 82 21.08 -19.83 -20.70
N ARG A 83 20.33 -18.77 -20.97
CA ARG A 83 19.06 -18.47 -20.33
C ARG A 83 18.03 -19.53 -20.68
N CYS A 84 17.00 -19.67 -19.85
CA CYS A 84 15.89 -20.54 -20.18
C CYS A 84 15.21 -20.05 -21.49
N ASN A 85 14.72 -20.98 -22.31
CA ASN A 85 14.16 -20.74 -23.65
C ASN A 85 15.11 -20.07 -24.67
N GLU A 86 16.43 -20.12 -24.44
CA GLU A 86 17.41 -19.88 -25.50
C GLU A 86 17.78 -21.16 -26.26
N SER A 87 18.38 -21.01 -27.46
CA SER A 87 18.60 -22.10 -28.43
C SER A 87 19.27 -23.37 -27.89
N SER A 88 20.02 -23.28 -26.79
CA SER A 88 20.62 -24.45 -26.11
C SER A 88 20.38 -24.44 -24.59
N GLY A 89 19.46 -23.60 -24.11
CA GLY A 89 19.08 -23.51 -22.71
C GLY A 89 17.94 -24.46 -22.35
N PRO A 90 17.70 -24.72 -21.05
CA PRO A 90 16.52 -25.43 -20.59
C PRO A 90 15.23 -24.67 -20.95
N ALA A 91 14.08 -25.32 -20.92
CA ALA A 91 12.81 -24.60 -21.02
C ALA A 91 12.55 -23.79 -19.73
N CYS A 92 11.98 -22.59 -19.83
CA CYS A 92 11.55 -21.86 -18.64
C CYS A 92 10.36 -22.56 -17.97
N THR A 93 10.19 -22.35 -16.67
CA THR A 93 9.07 -22.86 -15.89
C THR A 93 7.73 -22.38 -16.45
N ASN A 94 6.76 -23.29 -16.50
CA ASN A 94 5.42 -22.98 -16.97
C ASN A 94 4.58 -22.39 -15.83
N ILE A 95 4.32 -21.09 -15.90
CA ILE A 95 3.48 -20.38 -14.92
C ILE A 95 2.04 -20.30 -15.45
N PRO A 96 1.03 -20.78 -14.71
CA PRO A 96 -0.36 -20.62 -15.11
C PRO A 96 -0.79 -19.15 -15.06
N THR A 97 -1.80 -18.78 -15.87
CA THR A 97 -2.33 -17.41 -15.88
C THR A 97 -3.13 -17.06 -14.63
N THR A 98 -3.61 -18.07 -13.89
CA THR A 98 -4.51 -17.92 -12.75
C THR A 98 -4.02 -18.75 -11.58
N CYS A 99 -4.22 -18.22 -10.38
CA CYS A 99 -3.92 -18.96 -9.16
C CYS A 99 -4.95 -20.06 -8.91
N PRO A 100 -4.51 -21.23 -8.42
CA PRO A 100 -5.42 -22.28 -7.99
C PRO A 100 -6.30 -21.74 -6.85
N THR A 101 -7.58 -22.11 -6.87
CA THR A 101 -8.54 -21.73 -5.82
C THR A 101 -8.36 -22.56 -4.54
N ASN A 102 -7.68 -23.70 -4.65
CA ASN A 102 -7.31 -24.54 -3.52
C ASN A 102 -5.87 -24.21 -3.10
N THR A 103 -5.72 -23.66 -1.89
CA THR A 103 -4.42 -23.28 -1.31
C THR A 103 -3.52 -24.49 -1.01
N SER A 104 -4.07 -25.72 -1.01
CA SER A 104 -3.31 -26.96 -0.89
C SER A 104 -2.94 -27.59 -2.25
N ALA A 105 -3.31 -26.96 -3.37
CA ALA A 105 -2.86 -27.44 -4.68
C ALA A 105 -1.33 -27.31 -4.77
N SER A 106 -0.67 -28.38 -5.19
CA SER A 106 0.76 -28.33 -5.51
C SER A 106 0.99 -27.27 -6.59
N LYS A 107 1.82 -26.29 -6.27
CA LYS A 107 2.28 -25.27 -7.20
C LYS A 107 3.52 -25.82 -7.88
N SER A 108 3.41 -26.26 -9.14
CA SER A 108 4.55 -26.88 -9.85
C SER A 108 5.61 -25.86 -10.31
N TRP A 109 5.41 -24.59 -9.99
CA TRP A 109 6.28 -23.45 -10.30
C TRP A 109 6.89 -22.85 -9.04
N VAL A 110 6.71 -23.54 -7.90
CA VAL A 110 7.33 -23.22 -6.62
C VAL A 110 7.98 -24.51 -6.15
N GLU A 111 9.30 -24.57 -6.27
CA GLU A 111 10.12 -25.72 -5.93
C GLU A 111 10.40 -25.78 -4.42
N GLU A 112 10.22 -24.65 -3.74
CA GLU A 112 10.51 -24.42 -2.33
C GLU A 112 9.30 -24.65 -1.43
N ASN A 113 9.60 -25.01 -0.18
CA ASN A 113 8.57 -25.22 0.84
C ASN A 113 8.20 -23.92 1.59
N SER A 114 8.99 -22.85 1.45
CA SER A 114 8.85 -21.63 2.23
C SER A 114 9.43 -20.42 1.50
N ARG A 115 8.92 -19.23 1.84
CA ARG A 115 9.25 -17.96 1.19
C ARG A 115 10.72 -17.55 1.35
N ASP A 116 11.34 -17.87 2.47
CA ASP A 116 12.76 -17.57 2.74
C ASP A 116 13.71 -18.31 1.80
N LEU A 117 13.24 -19.40 1.19
CA LEU A 117 13.98 -20.14 0.19
C LEU A 117 13.74 -19.61 -1.23
N TYR A 118 12.75 -18.74 -1.44
CA TYR A 118 12.39 -18.25 -2.77
C TYR A 118 13.57 -17.59 -3.45
N ASP A 119 13.74 -18.02 -4.67
CA ASP A 119 15.00 -18.11 -5.36
C ASP A 119 14.85 -17.43 -6.73
N ASP A 120 13.70 -17.58 -7.37
CA ASP A 120 13.37 -16.98 -8.64
C ASP A 120 12.13 -16.08 -8.56
N VAL A 121 11.61 -15.65 -9.71
CA VAL A 121 10.42 -14.79 -9.80
C VAL A 121 9.13 -15.61 -9.77
N ASP A 122 9.16 -16.86 -10.18
CA ASP A 122 8.07 -17.82 -10.30
C ASP A 122 7.45 -18.13 -8.95
N ASP A 123 8.32 -18.28 -7.96
CA ASP A 123 8.00 -18.64 -6.59
C ASP A 123 6.94 -17.73 -5.99
N PHE A 124 6.97 -16.46 -6.39
CA PHE A 124 6.05 -15.43 -5.92
C PHE A 124 4.70 -15.46 -6.63
N HIS A 125 4.53 -16.25 -7.70
CA HIS A 125 3.22 -16.41 -8.33
C HIS A 125 2.25 -17.07 -7.36
N CYS A 126 1.12 -16.39 -7.09
CA CYS A 126 0.15 -16.79 -6.08
C CYS A 126 0.67 -16.74 -4.65
N PHE A 127 1.65 -15.88 -4.39
CA PHE A 127 1.95 -15.46 -3.04
C PHE A 127 0.83 -14.58 -2.51
N GLU A 128 0.34 -14.88 -1.30
CA GLU A 128 -0.65 -14.09 -0.58
C GLU A 128 -0.23 -14.02 0.89
N ALA A 129 -0.30 -12.83 1.47
CA ALA A 129 -0.04 -12.61 2.88
C ALA A 129 -1.00 -11.55 3.44
N SER A 130 -1.32 -11.66 4.73
CA SER A 130 -2.25 -10.75 5.39
C SER A 130 -1.86 -10.55 6.84
N GLY A 131 -1.91 -9.31 7.30
CA GLY A 131 -1.65 -8.97 8.68
C GLY A 131 -0.25 -9.35 9.12
N ASP A 132 -0.16 -10.08 10.23
CA ASP A 132 1.12 -10.44 10.85
C ASP A 132 1.90 -11.52 10.07
N THR A 133 1.33 -12.12 9.02
CA THR A 133 2.07 -13.01 8.10
C THR A 133 2.87 -12.26 7.04
N ILE A 134 2.73 -10.93 6.98
CA ILE A 134 3.55 -10.07 6.12
C ILE A 134 4.93 -9.94 6.79
N THR A 135 5.94 -10.52 6.17
CA THR A 135 7.34 -10.49 6.63
C THR A 135 8.20 -9.60 5.72
N ASN A 136 9.34 -9.13 6.23
CA ASN A 136 10.34 -8.44 5.42
C ASN A 136 11.14 -9.44 4.56
N ILE A 137 12.19 -8.97 3.87
CA ILE A 137 13.06 -9.82 3.04
C ILE A 137 13.89 -10.83 3.85
N GLU A 138 14.05 -10.62 5.16
CA GLU A 138 14.75 -11.51 6.09
C GLU A 138 13.78 -12.44 6.84
N ASP A 139 12.53 -12.53 6.36
CA ASP A 139 11.42 -13.26 6.98
C ASP A 139 11.07 -12.84 8.43
N GLN A 140 11.42 -11.61 8.80
CA GLN A 140 11.03 -11.04 10.09
C GLN A 140 9.60 -10.49 10.02
N ALA A 141 8.78 -10.86 11.00
CA ALA A 141 7.42 -10.38 11.12
C ALA A 141 7.36 -8.86 11.37
N LEU A 142 6.56 -8.16 10.56
CA LEU A 142 6.31 -6.73 10.68
C LEU A 142 5.12 -6.47 11.62
N ILE A 143 5.23 -7.01 12.85
CA ILE A 143 4.15 -7.08 13.84
C ILE A 143 3.52 -5.70 14.05
N ASN A 144 2.18 -5.64 13.99
CA ASN A 144 1.37 -4.42 14.15
C ASN A 144 1.59 -3.30 13.11
N VAL A 145 2.47 -3.45 12.12
CA VAL A 145 2.67 -2.43 11.06
C VAL A 145 1.65 -2.62 9.95
N TYR A 146 1.47 -3.87 9.50
CA TYR A 146 0.60 -4.23 8.38
C TYR A 146 -0.58 -5.13 8.78
N LYS A 147 -0.93 -5.17 10.08
CA LYS A 147 -1.91 -6.10 10.66
C LYS A 147 -3.25 -6.18 9.93
N GLU A 148 -3.69 -5.07 9.35
CA GLU A 148 -4.97 -4.96 8.66
C GLU A 148 -4.81 -4.86 7.13
N PHE A 149 -3.59 -5.00 6.61
CA PHE A 149 -3.30 -5.03 5.18
C PHE A 149 -3.31 -6.47 4.65
N SER A 150 -3.63 -6.63 3.38
CA SER A 150 -3.34 -7.85 2.63
C SER A 150 -2.56 -7.53 1.37
N VAL A 151 -1.73 -8.47 0.93
CA VAL A 151 -0.95 -8.37 -0.30
C VAL A 151 -1.06 -9.67 -1.07
N SER A 152 -1.13 -9.57 -2.39
CA SER A 152 -1.03 -10.70 -3.30
C SER A 152 -0.10 -10.39 -4.47
N VAL A 153 0.58 -11.40 -4.98
CA VAL A 153 1.47 -11.28 -6.13
C VAL A 153 1.00 -12.18 -7.26
N ARG A 154 0.94 -11.60 -8.46
CA ARG A 154 0.70 -12.33 -9.70
C ARG A 154 1.85 -12.10 -10.65
N VAL A 155 2.47 -13.20 -11.08
CA VAL A 155 3.51 -13.20 -12.10
C VAL A 155 2.95 -13.87 -13.36
N VAL A 156 3.06 -13.23 -14.51
CA VAL A 156 2.62 -13.83 -15.79
C VAL A 156 3.61 -13.53 -16.89
N TYR A 157 3.80 -14.44 -17.83
CA TYR A 157 4.53 -14.13 -19.05
C TYR A 157 3.81 -13.02 -19.84
N ALA A 158 4.56 -11.98 -20.17
CA ALA A 158 4.04 -10.74 -20.74
C ALA A 158 5.07 -10.04 -21.64
N GLY A 159 5.95 -10.80 -22.29
CA GLY A 159 6.91 -10.24 -23.25
C GLY A 159 6.24 -9.46 -24.39
N SER A 160 5.01 -9.82 -24.76
CA SER A 160 4.24 -9.11 -25.78
C SER A 160 3.94 -7.66 -25.41
N ASP A 161 3.79 -7.35 -24.12
CA ASP A 161 3.57 -5.97 -23.63
C ASP A 161 4.77 -5.06 -23.97
N LEU A 162 5.95 -5.66 -24.13
CA LEU A 162 7.22 -4.99 -24.43
C LEU A 162 7.67 -5.18 -25.89
N GLY A 163 6.83 -5.79 -26.74
CA GLY A 163 7.19 -6.11 -28.13
C GLY A 163 8.19 -7.27 -28.28
N LEU A 164 8.33 -8.12 -27.25
CA LEU A 164 9.18 -9.30 -27.23
C LEU A 164 8.36 -10.58 -27.41
N SER A 165 9.03 -11.72 -27.63
CA SER A 165 8.39 -13.04 -27.45
C SER A 165 7.85 -13.17 -26.03
N ASN A 166 6.67 -13.76 -25.87
CA ASN A 166 5.93 -13.70 -24.59
C ASN A 166 6.74 -14.24 -23.40
N GLN A 167 7.55 -15.27 -23.63
CA GLN A 167 8.36 -15.92 -22.60
C GLN A 167 9.65 -15.17 -22.23
N LEU A 168 9.95 -14.05 -22.90
CA LEU A 168 11.15 -13.24 -22.63
C LEU A 168 10.94 -12.17 -21.55
N ALA A 169 9.71 -12.00 -21.05
CA ALA A 169 9.46 -11.14 -19.90
C ALA A 169 8.31 -11.68 -19.03
N LYS A 170 8.44 -11.48 -17.73
CA LYS A 170 7.42 -11.74 -16.72
C LYS A 170 6.92 -10.39 -16.20
N ARG A 171 5.61 -10.17 -16.21
CA ARG A 171 4.95 -9.05 -15.54
C ARG A 171 4.61 -9.45 -14.12
N ILE A 172 5.11 -8.69 -13.17
CA ILE A 172 4.91 -8.87 -11.74
C ILE A 172 3.90 -7.80 -11.30
N THR A 173 2.73 -8.24 -10.86
CA THR A 173 1.69 -7.38 -10.31
C THR A 173 1.56 -7.65 -8.81
N VAL A 174 1.89 -6.64 -8.01
CA VAL A 174 1.69 -6.63 -6.57
C VAL A 174 0.41 -5.88 -6.24
N SER A 175 -0.57 -6.56 -5.65
CA SER A 175 -1.86 -5.98 -5.29
C SER A 175 -1.91 -5.82 -3.78
N VAL A 176 -1.99 -4.59 -3.28
CA VAL A 176 -2.07 -4.29 -1.84
C VAL A 176 -3.49 -3.81 -1.52
N THR A 177 -4.11 -4.45 -0.53
CA THR A 177 -5.42 -4.05 0.00
C THR A 177 -5.19 -3.38 1.36
N PRO A 178 -5.40 -2.06 1.48
CA PRO A 178 -5.36 -1.38 2.76
C PRO A 178 -6.59 -1.72 3.62
N PRO A 179 -6.56 -1.45 4.94
CA PRO A 179 -7.65 -1.75 5.87
C PRO A 179 -8.96 -1.05 5.51
N ARG A 180 -8.83 0.18 5.01
CA ARG A 180 -9.92 1.00 4.50
C ARG A 180 -9.48 1.52 3.14
N GLY A 181 -10.12 1.04 2.08
CA GLY A 181 -9.82 1.49 0.72
C GLY A 181 -10.04 0.41 -0.32
N SER A 182 -9.79 0.79 -1.57
CA SER A 182 -9.76 -0.13 -2.70
C SER A 182 -8.37 -0.75 -2.84
N ILE A 183 -8.32 -1.92 -3.47
CA ILE A 183 -7.08 -2.57 -3.87
C ILE A 183 -6.26 -1.62 -4.76
N VAL A 184 -4.97 -1.49 -4.47
CA VAL A 184 -4.01 -0.74 -5.30
C VAL A 184 -3.05 -1.72 -5.95
N ASN A 185 -2.95 -1.65 -7.28
CA ASN A 185 -2.10 -2.53 -8.07
C ASN A 185 -0.83 -1.79 -8.49
N TYR A 186 0.31 -2.41 -8.23
CA TYR A 186 1.61 -1.96 -8.68
C TYR A 186 2.14 -2.99 -9.67
N THR A 187 2.71 -2.56 -10.79
CA THR A 187 3.24 -3.45 -11.82
C THR A 187 4.69 -3.13 -12.16
N THR A 188 5.51 -4.17 -12.30
CA THR A 188 6.87 -4.11 -12.84
C THR A 188 7.09 -5.26 -13.81
N TYR A 189 8.15 -5.17 -14.62
CA TYR A 189 8.53 -6.22 -15.56
C TYR A 189 9.94 -6.73 -15.25
N ARG A 190 10.12 -8.04 -15.27
CA ARG A 190 11.43 -8.70 -15.28
C ARG A 190 11.64 -9.32 -16.65
N THR A 191 12.70 -8.92 -17.33
CA THR A 191 13.10 -9.52 -18.61
C THR A 191 14.08 -10.65 -18.40
N ASN A 192 14.04 -11.63 -19.31
CA ASN A 192 15.00 -12.71 -19.43
C ASN A 192 16.23 -12.21 -20.21
N TYR A 193 17.05 -11.35 -19.60
CA TYR A 193 18.29 -10.78 -20.16
C TYR A 193 19.47 -11.02 -19.23
#